data_AF-A0A9X9F3S2-F1
#
_entry.id   AF-A0A9X9F3S2-F1
#
_cell.length_a   1.000
_cell.length_b   1.000
_cell.length_c   1.000
_cell.angle_alpha   90.00
_cell.angle_beta   90.00
_cell.angle_gamma   90.00
#
_symmetry.space_group_name_H-M   'P 1'
#
loop_
_entity.id
_entity.type
_entity.pdbx_description
1 polymer ?
#
loop_
_entity_poly.entity_id
_entity_poly.type
_entity_poly.pdbx_seq_one_letter_code
_entity_poly.pdbx_strand_id
1 'polypeptide(L)'
;TRNVFEGKPSIIIRNGYIDREQLRANHLDINQLQQMLRQQKDIFSIREVEYMILEPNGKIGVLKKPKFTSPTIKDLSLKQKTVYLPISLISDGKVVKDNLKQAGFNENWLFKQIKQRGITRFEDILYAEWKTDEGFFCQKINES
;
A
#
# COMPACT_ATOMS: atom_id res chain seq x y z
N THR A 1 -0.80 -34.43 12.03
CA THR A 1 -1.22 -34.12 13.41
C THR A 1 -2.02 -32.83 13.39
N ARG A 2 -3.12 -32.77 14.16
CA ARG A 2 -4.17 -31.74 14.15
C ARG A 2 -3.65 -30.32 14.46
N ASN A 3 -4.34 -29.32 13.87
CA ASN A 3 -4.20 -27.86 13.91
C ASN A 3 -3.78 -27.24 15.25
N VAL A 4 -2.76 -26.38 15.23
CA VAL A 4 -2.25 -25.64 16.41
C VAL A 4 -2.71 -24.17 16.45
N PHE A 5 -3.48 -23.65 15.49
CA PHE A 5 -3.82 -22.21 15.44
C PHE A 5 -5.19 -21.82 14.84
N GLU A 6 -6.24 -22.63 14.97
CA GLU A 6 -7.60 -22.21 14.55
C GLU A 6 -8.34 -21.51 15.70
N GLY A 7 -7.84 -20.35 16.12
CA GLY A 7 -8.67 -19.40 16.86
C GLY A 7 -9.76 -18.82 15.95
N LYS A 8 -10.90 -18.42 16.51
CA LYS A 8 -11.88 -17.60 15.77
C LYS A 8 -11.57 -16.11 16.00
N PRO A 9 -11.77 -15.24 15.01
CA PRO A 9 -11.63 -13.80 15.22
C PRO A 9 -12.62 -13.33 16.30
N SER A 10 -12.17 -12.39 17.14
CA SER A 10 -12.96 -11.82 18.24
C SER A 10 -13.30 -10.36 17.95
N ILE A 11 -14.57 -9.98 18.10
CA ILE A 11 -14.99 -8.58 17.90
C ILE A 11 -14.86 -7.87 19.25
N ILE A 12 -13.77 -7.12 19.42
CA ILE A 12 -13.41 -6.42 20.67
C ILE A 12 -14.22 -5.11 20.83
N ILE A 13 -14.50 -4.42 19.72
CA ILE A 13 -15.38 -3.25 19.70
C ILE A 13 -16.49 -3.52 18.68
N ARG A 14 -17.75 -3.37 19.11
CA ARG A 14 -18.95 -3.53 18.28
C ARG A 14 -19.83 -2.30 18.42
N ASN A 15 -20.20 -1.69 17.30
CA ASN A 15 -21.01 -0.46 17.26
C ASN A 15 -20.43 0.67 18.13
N GLY A 16 -19.10 0.76 18.22
CA GLY A 16 -18.39 1.72 19.05
C GLY A 16 -18.38 1.44 20.56
N TYR A 17 -18.86 0.28 21.00
CA TYR A 17 -18.82 -0.16 22.39
C TYR A 17 -17.82 -1.31 22.58
N ILE A 18 -17.05 -1.25 23.66
CA ILE A 18 -16.08 -2.30 24.03
C ILE A 18 -16.84 -3.50 24.57
N ASP A 19 -16.57 -4.67 24.00
CA ASP A 19 -17.06 -5.95 24.50
C ASP A 19 -16.13 -6.47 25.61
N ARG A 20 -16.58 -6.34 26.86
CA ARG A 20 -15.79 -6.74 28.04
C ARG A 20 -15.60 -8.25 28.14
N GLU A 21 -16.52 -9.04 27.61
CA GLU A 21 -16.39 -10.50 27.60
C GLU A 21 -15.29 -10.91 26.63
N GLN A 22 -15.26 -10.29 25.45
CA GLN A 22 -14.23 -10.53 24.45
C GLN A 22 -12.85 -10.06 24.90
N LEU A 23 -12.75 -8.92 25.60
CA LEU A 23 -11.48 -8.51 26.22
C LEU A 23 -10.96 -9.57 27.20
N ARG A 24 -11.81 -10.06 28.10
CA ARG A 24 -11.44 -11.11 29.07
C ARG A 24 -11.03 -12.41 28.38
N ALA A 25 -11.81 -12.86 27.39
CA ALA A 25 -11.55 -14.08 26.65
C ALA A 25 -10.22 -14.03 25.88
N ASN A 26 -9.78 -12.83 25.49
CA ASN A 26 -8.51 -12.62 24.77
C ASN A 26 -7.38 -12.10 25.68
N HIS A 27 -7.57 -12.13 27.01
CA HIS A 27 -6.59 -11.65 28.01
C HIS A 27 -6.10 -10.21 27.76
N LEU A 28 -7.00 -9.35 27.28
CA LEU A 28 -6.73 -7.94 27.00
C LEU A 28 -7.31 -7.03 28.09
N ASP A 29 -6.52 -6.08 28.55
CA ASP A 29 -6.99 -4.94 29.32
C ASP A 29 -7.24 -3.69 28.44
N ILE A 30 -7.74 -2.62 29.06
CA ILE A 30 -8.03 -1.36 28.35
C ILE A 30 -6.76 -0.67 27.85
N ASN A 31 -5.64 -0.78 28.58
CA ASN A 31 -4.38 -0.16 28.18
C ASN A 31 -3.81 -0.83 26.94
N GLN A 32 -3.84 -2.16 26.89
CA GLN A 32 -3.45 -2.97 25.74
C GLN A 32 -4.35 -2.66 24.54
N LEU A 33 -5.68 -2.63 24.72
CA LEU A 33 -6.61 -2.22 23.67
C LEU A 33 -6.22 -0.85 23.09
N GLN A 34 -5.98 0.15 23.93
CA GLN A 34 -5.58 1.48 23.49
C GLN A 34 -4.20 1.50 22.81
N GLN A 35 -3.24 0.71 23.28
CA GLN A 35 -1.93 0.55 22.64
C GLN A 35 -2.08 -0.03 21.24
N MET A 36 -2.88 -1.09 21.07
CA MET A 36 -3.15 -1.71 19.77
C MET A 36 -3.81 -0.73 18.81
N LEU A 37 -4.78 0.07 19.28
CA LEU A 37 -5.40 1.12 18.47
C LEU A 37 -4.40 2.19 18.03
N ARG A 38 -3.52 2.66 18.92
CA ARG A 38 -2.47 3.65 18.58
C ARG A 38 -1.42 3.13 17.59
N GLN A 39 -1.24 1.82 17.51
CA GLN A 39 -0.39 1.20 16.50
C GLN A 39 -1.04 1.20 15.11
N GLN A 40 -2.36 1.41 15.02
CA GLN A 40 -3.04 1.56 13.74
C GLN A 40 -2.82 2.97 13.19
N LYS A 41 -2.69 3.03 11.87
CA LYS A 41 -2.55 4.29 11.15
C LYS A 41 -3.77 5.19 11.44
N ASP A 42 -3.51 6.42 11.87
CA ASP A 42 -4.50 7.49 12.06
C ASP A 42 -5.63 7.16 13.07
N ILE A 43 -5.36 6.40 14.14
CA ILE A 43 -6.33 6.12 15.22
C ILE A 43 -5.71 6.38 16.59
N PHE A 44 -6.23 7.38 17.32
CA PHE A 44 -5.69 7.76 18.64
C PHE A 44 -6.73 7.63 19.77
N SER A 45 -8.01 7.48 19.43
CA SER A 45 -9.09 7.37 20.39
C SER A 45 -10.06 6.23 20.07
N ILE A 46 -10.48 5.50 21.11
CA ILE A 46 -11.56 4.50 21.01
C ILE A 46 -12.85 5.13 20.45
N ARG A 47 -13.08 6.44 20.67
CA ARG A 47 -14.25 7.16 20.14
C ARG A 47 -14.34 7.12 18.62
N GLU A 48 -13.19 6.97 17.95
CA GLU A 48 -13.06 6.92 16.50
C GLU A 48 -13.47 5.58 15.89
N VAL A 49 -13.56 4.53 16.72
CA VAL A 49 -13.72 3.15 16.26
C VAL A 49 -15.19 2.75 16.27
N GLU A 50 -15.68 2.24 15.15
CA GLU A 50 -17.01 1.61 15.05
C GLU A 50 -16.89 0.10 15.32
N TYR A 51 -15.88 -0.55 14.73
CA TYR A 51 -15.58 -1.96 14.95
C TYR A 51 -14.08 -2.19 15.09
N MET A 52 -13.72 -3.13 15.97
CA MET A 52 -12.37 -3.67 16.06
C MET A 52 -12.45 -5.19 16.14
N ILE A 53 -11.73 -5.85 15.24
CA ILE A 53 -11.62 -7.31 15.17
C ILE A 53 -10.19 -7.68 15.55
N LEU A 54 -10.05 -8.64 16.46
CA LEU A 54 -8.79 -9.27 16.81
C LEU A 54 -8.70 -10.62 16.12
N GLU A 55 -7.71 -10.76 15.25
CA GLU A 55 -7.43 -12.00 14.54
C GLU A 55 -6.62 -12.96 15.43
N PRO A 56 -6.70 -14.29 15.22
CA PRO A 56 -5.97 -15.28 16.02
C PRO A 56 -4.45 -15.11 16.02
N ASN A 57 -3.91 -14.47 14.99
CA ASN A 57 -2.48 -14.16 14.87
C ASN A 57 -2.08 -12.87 15.62
N GLY A 58 -2.99 -12.27 16.39
CA GLY A 58 -2.76 -11.04 17.16
C GLY A 58 -2.86 -9.74 16.35
N LYS A 59 -3.07 -9.81 15.03
CA LYS A 59 -3.33 -8.62 14.21
C LYS A 59 -4.74 -8.11 14.46
N ILE A 60 -4.95 -6.82 14.21
CA ILE A 60 -6.27 -6.21 14.37
C ILE A 60 -6.72 -5.57 13.08
N GLY A 61 -8.01 -5.69 12.80
CA GLY A 61 -8.72 -4.90 11.79
C GLY A 61 -9.58 -3.86 12.49
N VAL A 62 -9.49 -2.60 12.05
CA VAL A 62 -10.27 -1.50 12.64
C VAL A 62 -11.09 -0.79 11.58
N LEU A 63 -12.39 -0.65 11.83
CA LEU A 63 -13.29 0.18 11.05
C LEU A 63 -13.60 1.44 11.85
N LYS A 64 -13.24 2.62 11.31
CA LYS A 64 -13.53 3.91 11.93
C LYS A 64 -14.99 4.30 11.71
N LYS A 65 -15.54 5.15 12.59
CA LYS A 65 -16.86 5.77 12.36
C LYS A 65 -16.77 6.71 11.16
N PRO A 66 -17.85 6.87 10.37
CA PRO A 66 -17.84 7.69 9.15
C PRO A 66 -17.32 9.12 9.35
N LYS A 67 -17.60 9.76 10.49
CA LYS A 67 -17.12 11.12 10.79
C LYS A 67 -15.60 11.24 11.00
N PHE A 68 -14.89 10.12 11.13
CA PHE A 68 -13.44 10.05 11.33
C PHE A 68 -12.70 9.39 10.15
N THR A 69 -13.40 9.08 9.06
CA THR A 69 -12.81 8.56 7.82
C THR A 69 -12.53 9.70 6.84
N SER A 70 -11.48 9.57 6.03
CA SER A 70 -11.25 10.45 4.89
C SER A 70 -12.33 10.22 3.81
N PRO A 71 -12.82 11.27 3.13
CA PRO A 71 -13.80 11.12 2.07
C PRO A 71 -13.20 10.36 0.87
N THR A 72 -13.99 9.51 0.24
CA THR A 72 -13.63 8.85 -1.02
C THR A 72 -13.88 9.77 -2.22
N ILE A 73 -13.30 9.43 -3.38
CA ILE A 73 -13.61 10.08 -4.68
C ILE A 73 -15.12 10.10 -4.92
N LYS A 74 -15.82 9.02 -4.54
CA LYS A 74 -17.28 8.89 -4.69
C LYS A 74 -18.03 9.84 -3.76
N ASP A 75 -17.61 9.98 -2.50
CA ASP A 75 -18.24 10.91 -1.55
C ASP A 75 -18.13 12.36 -2.01
N LEU A 76 -17.05 12.69 -2.73
CA LEU A 76 -16.82 14.00 -3.33
C LEU A 76 -17.41 14.17 -4.73
N SER A 77 -18.09 13.16 -5.28
CA SER A 77 -18.63 13.15 -6.65
C SER A 77 -17.57 13.50 -7.72
N LEU A 78 -16.32 13.13 -7.49
CA LEU A 78 -15.22 13.36 -8.42
C LEU A 78 -15.14 12.24 -9.46
N LYS A 79 -14.63 12.56 -10.66
CA LYS A 79 -14.42 11.56 -11.71
C LYS A 79 -13.27 10.63 -11.32
N GLN A 80 -13.53 9.32 -11.33
CA GLN A 80 -12.49 8.32 -11.13
C GLN A 80 -11.49 8.36 -12.31
N LYS A 81 -10.20 8.47 -12.00
CA LYS A 81 -9.13 8.32 -12.98
C LYS A 81 -8.73 6.84 -13.05
N THR A 82 -8.44 6.35 -14.26
CA THR A 82 -7.84 5.04 -14.44
C THR A 82 -6.48 5.02 -13.74
N VAL A 83 -6.20 3.95 -13.00
CA VAL A 83 -4.92 3.75 -12.31
C VAL A 83 -4.04 2.87 -13.19
N TYR A 84 -2.80 3.30 -13.41
CA TYR A 84 -1.81 2.56 -14.18
C TYR A 84 -0.61 2.22 -13.29
N LEU A 85 -0.12 0.99 -13.39
CA LEU A 85 1.14 0.60 -12.75
C LEU A 85 2.31 1.05 -13.62
N PRO A 86 3.38 1.61 -13.04
CA PRO A 86 4.61 1.82 -13.77
C PRO A 86 5.25 0.48 -14.14
N ILE A 87 5.88 0.43 -15.31
CA ILE A 87 6.64 -0.71 -15.81
C ILE A 87 8.11 -0.29 -15.85
N SER A 88 8.96 -0.94 -15.06
CA SER A 88 10.40 -0.69 -15.06
C SER A 88 11.03 -1.14 -16.38
N LEU A 89 11.74 -0.24 -17.06
CA LEU A 89 12.37 -0.47 -18.37
C LEU A 89 13.88 -0.63 -18.27
N ILE A 90 14.53 0.07 -17.33
CA ILE A 90 15.96 -0.03 -17.05
C ILE A 90 16.15 -0.12 -15.55
N SER A 91 17.01 -1.04 -15.11
CA SER A 91 17.48 -1.15 -13.73
C SER A 91 18.99 -1.38 -13.73
N ASP A 92 19.73 -0.57 -12.98
CA ASP A 92 21.19 -0.65 -12.82
C ASP A 92 21.92 -0.79 -14.16
N GLY A 93 21.58 0.09 -15.09
CA GLY A 93 22.18 0.13 -16.42
C GLY A 93 21.67 -0.91 -17.41
N LYS A 94 20.81 -1.84 -17.00
CA LYS A 94 20.36 -2.97 -17.83
C LYS A 94 18.91 -2.82 -18.24
N VAL A 95 18.66 -3.00 -19.54
CA VAL A 95 17.29 -3.03 -20.10
C VAL A 95 16.56 -4.29 -19.65
N VAL A 96 15.37 -4.12 -19.07
CA VAL A 96 14.47 -5.22 -18.73
C VAL A 96 13.61 -5.56 -19.95
N LYS A 97 14.10 -6.46 -20.80
CA LYS A 97 13.53 -6.72 -22.14
C LYS A 97 12.07 -7.17 -22.12
N ASP A 98 11.72 -8.03 -21.16
CA ASP A 98 10.34 -8.53 -21.03
C ASP A 98 9.36 -7.41 -20.69
N ASN A 99 9.76 -6.53 -19.77
CA ASN A 99 8.99 -5.36 -19.39
C ASN A 99 8.87 -4.36 -20.55
N LEU A 100 9.93 -4.15 -21.32
CA LEU A 100 9.90 -3.28 -22.49
C LEU A 100 8.91 -3.78 -23.54
N LYS A 101 8.90 -5.09 -23.79
CA LYS A 101 7.93 -5.75 -24.68
C LYS A 101 6.51 -5.67 -24.12
N GLN A 102 6.33 -5.88 -22.81
CA GLN A 102 5.05 -5.78 -22.13
C GLN A 102 4.47 -4.36 -22.21
N ALA A 103 5.32 -3.34 -22.10
CA ALA A 103 4.96 -1.94 -22.28
C ALA A 103 4.66 -1.57 -23.75
N GLY A 104 4.85 -2.50 -24.70
CA GLY A 104 4.59 -2.28 -26.12
C GLY A 104 5.72 -1.55 -26.86
N PHE A 105 6.90 -1.47 -26.26
CA PHE A 105 8.05 -0.76 -26.83
C PHE A 105 9.17 -1.72 -27.23
N ASN A 106 10.16 -1.18 -27.93
CA ASN A 106 11.38 -1.88 -28.30
C ASN A 106 12.61 -1.07 -27.89
N GLU A 107 13.79 -1.67 -27.97
CA GLU A 107 15.05 -1.02 -27.56
C GLU A 107 15.31 0.27 -28.37
N ASN A 108 14.86 0.35 -29.63
CA ASN A 108 14.98 1.57 -30.44
C ASN A 108 14.16 2.74 -29.88
N TRP A 109 12.94 2.48 -29.40
CA TRP A 109 12.12 3.48 -28.73
C TRP A 109 12.80 3.94 -27.43
N LEU A 110 13.28 2.99 -26.63
CA LEU A 110 13.95 3.28 -25.36
C LEU A 110 15.22 4.11 -25.57
N PHE A 111 16.01 3.76 -26.58
CA PHE A 111 17.21 4.51 -26.98
C PHE A 111 16.87 5.96 -27.37
N LYS A 112 15.77 6.18 -28.11
CA LYS A 112 15.30 7.53 -28.44
C LYS A 112 14.91 8.33 -27.18
N GLN A 113 14.24 7.70 -26.21
CA GLN A 113 13.82 8.36 -24.96
C GLN A 113 15.01 8.85 -24.13
N ILE A 114 16.06 8.03 -24.01
CA ILE A 114 17.25 8.37 -23.23
C ILE A 114 18.09 9.42 -23.96
N LYS A 115 18.17 9.35 -25.30
CA LYS A 115 18.90 10.31 -26.13
C LYS A 115 18.30 11.71 -26.06
N GLN A 116 16.97 11.83 -26.02
CA GLN A 116 16.28 13.10 -25.80
C GLN A 116 16.66 13.78 -24.47
N ARG A 117 17.19 13.02 -23.51
CA ARG A 117 17.64 13.49 -22.19
C ARG A 117 19.16 13.61 -22.09
N GLY A 118 19.86 13.59 -23.24
CA GLY A 118 21.31 13.72 -23.31
C GLY A 118 22.06 12.52 -22.74
N ILE A 119 21.46 11.32 -22.75
CA ILE A 119 22.08 10.07 -22.31
C ILE A 119 22.34 9.21 -23.55
N THR A 120 23.54 8.65 -23.66
CA THR A 120 23.97 7.90 -24.85
C THR A 120 24.02 6.39 -24.61
N ARG A 121 24.08 5.94 -23.35
CA ARG A 121 24.19 4.52 -22.99
C ARG A 121 23.18 4.17 -21.91
N PHE A 122 22.66 2.94 -21.96
CA PHE A 122 21.74 2.47 -20.92
C PHE A 122 22.44 2.31 -19.59
N GLU A 123 23.73 1.97 -19.62
CA GLU A 123 24.61 1.76 -18.46
C GLU A 123 24.75 3.01 -17.58
N ASP A 124 24.47 4.20 -18.13
CA ASP A 124 24.51 5.47 -17.40
C ASP A 124 23.21 5.75 -16.63
N ILE A 125 22.22 4.85 -16.71
CA ILE A 125 20.88 4.99 -16.12
C ILE A 125 20.75 4.04 -14.94
N LEU A 126 20.53 4.60 -13.75
CA LEU A 126 20.23 3.83 -12.55
C LEU A 126 18.85 3.18 -12.66
N TYR A 127 17.86 3.97 -13.09
CA TYR A 127 16.48 3.51 -13.16
C TYR A 127 15.72 4.23 -14.28
N ALA A 128 14.87 3.49 -14.99
CA ALA A 128 13.87 4.07 -15.87
C ALA A 128 12.57 3.29 -15.82
N GLU A 129 11.44 3.98 -15.95
CA GLU A 129 10.12 3.38 -16.00
C GLU A 129 9.22 4.07 -17.03
N TRP A 130 8.18 3.36 -17.43
CA TRP A 130 7.06 3.90 -18.19
C TRP A 130 5.77 3.74 -17.41
N LYS A 131 5.01 4.83 -17.31
CA LYS A 131 3.68 4.83 -16.71
C LYS A 131 2.71 5.48 -17.69
N THR A 132 1.60 4.81 -18.03
CA THR A 132 0.72 5.21 -19.15
C THR A 132 0.20 6.65 -19.07
N ASP A 133 -0.09 7.15 -17.87
CA ASP A 133 -0.60 8.50 -17.64
C ASP A 133 0.49 9.55 -17.31
N GLU A 134 1.74 9.15 -17.12
CA GLU A 134 2.86 10.07 -16.77
C GLU A 134 4.02 10.03 -17.79
N GLY A 135 4.05 9.01 -18.64
CA GLY A 135 5.06 8.82 -19.67
C GLY A 135 6.34 8.15 -19.16
N PHE A 136 7.46 8.50 -19.81
CA PHE A 136 8.77 7.94 -19.54
C PHE A 136 9.52 8.77 -18.49
N PHE A 137 9.98 8.09 -17.45
CA PHE A 137 10.86 8.64 -16.42
C PHE A 137 12.22 7.93 -16.48
N CYS A 138 13.31 8.66 -16.24
CA CYS A 138 14.62 8.05 -16.00
C CYS A 138 15.48 8.87 -15.04
N GLN A 139 16.31 8.17 -14.30
CA GLN A 139 17.30 8.72 -13.37
C GLN A 139 18.68 8.19 -13.74
N LYS A 140 19.66 9.09 -13.91
CA LYS A 140 21.06 8.73 -14.14
C LYS A 140 21.69 8.15 -12.88
N ILE A 141 22.75 7.38 -13.05
CA ILE A 141 23.64 7.05 -11.93
C ILE A 141 24.28 8.36 -11.47
N ASN A 142 24.15 8.71 -10.19
CA ASN A 142 24.88 9.84 -9.64
C ASN A 142 26.36 9.43 -9.57
N GLU A 143 27.21 10.14 -10.30
CA GLU A 143 28.66 10.06 -10.07
C GLU A 143 28.94 10.64 -8.68
N SER A 144 29.66 9.88 -7.85
CA SER A 144 30.10 10.32 -6.52
C SER A 144 31.20 11.37 -6.60
#